data_AF-A0A918JFF7-F1
#
_entry.id   AF-A0A918JFF7-F1
#
_cell.length_a   1.000
_cell.length_b   1.000
_cell.length_c   1.000
_cell.angle_alpha   90.00
_cell.angle_beta   90.00
_cell.angle_gamma   90.00
#
_symmetry.space_group_name_H-M   'P 1'
#
loop_
_entity.id
_entity.type
_entity.pdbx_description
1 polymer ?
#
loop_
_entity_poly.entity_id
_entity_poly.type
_entity_poly.pdbx_seq_one_letter_code
_entity_poly.pdbx_strand_id
1 'polypeptide(L)'
;MPKQTLAVLPQSFSIHSMDPDDGIPASVLACSRFFIGRTPEELSIVVPSDVEVASLDSDTNWRALEIIGPFHLSMVGIMAQIGAVLAKAKVSIFVVSTFDTDFF
;
A
#
# COMPACT_ATOMS: atom_id res chain seq x y z
N MET A 1 22.17 -5.91 13.96
CA MET A 1 21.01 -6.23 13.09
C MET A 1 21.16 -5.44 11.80
N PRO A 2 20.81 -6.01 10.64
CA PRO A 2 20.84 -5.26 9.39
C PRO A 2 19.85 -4.09 9.49
N LYS A 3 20.29 -2.91 9.05
CA LYS A 3 19.42 -1.73 8.95
C LYS A 3 18.54 -1.89 7.71
N GLN A 4 17.23 -1.84 7.88
CA GLN A 4 16.30 -1.71 6.76
C GLN A 4 16.35 -0.27 6.25
N THR A 5 16.41 -0.13 4.93
CA THR A 5 16.31 1.18 4.28
C THR A 5 14.90 1.31 3.73
N LEU A 6 14.22 2.41 4.04
CA LEU A 6 12.90 2.72 3.49
C LEU A 6 13.07 3.86 2.48
N ALA A 7 12.63 3.66 1.24
CA ALA A 7 12.58 4.70 0.23
C ALA A 7 11.18 5.32 0.22
N VAL A 8 11.11 6.65 0.31
CA VAL A 8 9.85 7.37 0.16
C VAL A 8 9.56 7.53 -1.33
N LEU A 9 8.43 6.99 -1.78
CA LEU A 9 7.99 7.20 -3.16
C LEU A 9 7.49 8.63 -3.34
N PRO A 10 7.85 9.34 -4.43
CA PRO A 10 7.57 10.75 -4.60
C PRO A 10 6.07 11.09 -4.77
N GLN A 11 5.29 10.17 -5.33
CA GLN A 11 3.85 10.30 -5.51
C GLN A 11 3.07 10.09 -4.19
N SER A 12 1.91 10.75 -4.08
CA SER A 12 0.92 10.46 -3.04
C SER A 12 -0.08 9.41 -3.54
N PHE A 13 -0.72 8.72 -2.61
CA PHE A 13 -1.71 7.69 -2.89
C PHE A 13 -3.03 7.97 -2.17
N SER A 14 -4.09 7.36 -2.69
CA SER A 14 -5.39 7.22 -2.03
C SER A 14 -5.80 5.75 -2.02
N ILE A 15 -6.61 5.40 -1.02
CA ILE A 15 -7.16 4.08 -0.78
C ILE A 15 -8.67 4.20 -0.95
N HIS A 16 -9.27 3.33 -1.73
CA HIS A 16 -10.68 3.38 -2.10
C HIS A 16 -11.35 2.05 -1.75
N SER A 17 -12.52 2.11 -1.13
CA SER A 17 -13.37 0.93 -0.91
C SER A 17 -14.54 0.96 -1.91
N MET A 18 -14.75 -0.14 -2.61
CA MET A 18 -15.78 -0.33 -3.64
C MET A 18 -16.59 -1.60 -3.33
N ASP A 19 -17.70 -1.79 -4.04
CA ASP A 19 -18.51 -3.00 -3.90
C ASP A 19 -17.72 -4.25 -4.34
N PRO A 20 -17.84 -5.40 -3.66
CA PRO A 20 -17.13 -6.61 -4.02
C PRO A 20 -17.48 -7.15 -5.42
N ASP A 21 -18.60 -6.74 -6.02
CA ASP A 21 -18.99 -7.10 -7.38
C ASP A 21 -18.61 -6.05 -8.43
N ASP A 22 -18.07 -4.89 -8.01
CA ASP A 22 -17.68 -3.83 -8.94
C ASP A 22 -16.55 -4.27 -9.88
N GLY A 23 -16.62 -3.74 -11.11
CA GLY A 23 -15.52 -3.84 -12.07
C GLY A 23 -14.35 -2.93 -11.68
N ILE A 24 -13.13 -3.35 -11.97
CA ILE A 24 -11.95 -2.51 -11.78
C ILE A 24 -11.95 -1.40 -12.86
N PRO A 25 -11.90 -0.11 -12.49
CA PRO A 25 -11.88 0.97 -13.47
C PRO A 25 -10.66 0.89 -14.40
N ALA A 26 -10.85 1.15 -15.70
CA ALA A 26 -9.76 1.12 -16.67
C ALA A 26 -8.66 2.17 -16.37
N SER A 27 -9.03 3.31 -15.75
CA SER A 27 -8.09 4.33 -15.28
C SER A 27 -7.10 3.78 -14.25
N VAL A 28 -7.56 2.94 -13.32
CA VAL A 28 -6.72 2.25 -12.32
C VAL A 28 -5.70 1.37 -13.02
N LEU A 29 -6.13 0.55 -13.98
CA LEU A 29 -5.26 -0.37 -14.71
C LEU A 29 -4.24 0.34 -15.62
N ALA A 30 -4.49 1.59 -16.00
CA ALA A 30 -3.57 2.41 -16.78
C ALA A 30 -2.44 3.04 -15.93
N CYS A 31 -2.52 2.95 -14.60
CA CYS A 31 -1.53 3.53 -13.70
C CYS A 31 -0.22 2.74 -13.72
N SER A 32 0.90 3.44 -13.52
CA SER A 32 2.23 2.81 -13.42
C SER A 32 2.42 1.99 -12.13
N ARG A 33 1.62 2.28 -11.10
CA ARG A 33 1.61 1.56 -9.83
C ARG A 33 0.23 1.65 -9.21
N PHE A 34 -0.36 0.49 -8.93
CA PHE A 34 -1.63 0.37 -8.23
C PHE A 34 -1.66 -0.96 -7.48
N PHE A 35 -2.52 -1.07 -6.47
CA PHE A 35 -2.78 -2.32 -5.77
C PHE A 35 -4.28 -2.56 -5.71
N ILE A 36 -4.67 -3.82 -5.84
CA ILE A 36 -6.08 -4.24 -5.80
C ILE A 36 -6.18 -5.45 -4.89
N GLY A 37 -7.02 -5.34 -3.87
CA GLY A 37 -7.44 -6.45 -3.03
C GLY A 37 -8.93 -6.66 -3.20
N ARG A 38 -9.36 -7.90 -3.50
CA ARG A 38 -10.77 -8.25 -3.50
C ARG A 38 -11.02 -9.33 -2.46
N THR A 39 -12.00 -9.08 -1.59
CA THR A 39 -12.55 -10.05 -0.67
C THR A 39 -14.04 -10.23 -0.97
N PRO A 40 -14.74 -11.17 -0.32
CA PRO A 40 -16.20 -11.24 -0.41
C PRO A 40 -16.92 -9.98 0.09
N GLU A 41 -16.24 -9.17 0.92
CA GLU A 41 -16.82 -8.00 1.57
C GLU A 41 -16.58 -6.71 0.78
N GLU A 42 -15.45 -6.58 0.07
CA GLU A 42 -15.12 -5.36 -0.67
C GLU A 42 -14.12 -5.56 -1.82
N LEU A 43 -14.05 -4.53 -2.66
CA LEU A 43 -12.94 -4.27 -3.57
C LEU A 43 -12.15 -3.05 -3.05
N SER A 44 -10.94 -3.29 -2.55
CA SER A 44 -10.00 -2.26 -2.11
C SER A 44 -9.02 -1.89 -3.23
N ILE A 45 -8.90 -0.61 -3.53
CA ILE A 45 -8.00 -0.08 -4.57
C ILE A 45 -7.07 0.96 -3.98
N VAL A 46 -5.76 0.80 -4.19
CA VAL A 46 -4.75 1.81 -3.87
C VAL A 46 -4.17 2.36 -5.17
N VAL A 47 -4.28 3.67 -5.38
CA VAL A 47 -3.83 4.34 -6.61
C VAL A 47 -3.19 5.69 -6.33
N PRO A 48 -2.39 6.24 -7.27
CA PRO A 48 -1.94 7.61 -7.20
C PRO A 48 -3.11 8.58 -6.99
N SER A 49 -2.94 9.58 -6.14
CA SER A 49 -4.04 10.49 -5.73
C SER A 49 -4.59 11.37 -6.86
N ASP A 50 -3.94 11.41 -8.02
CA ASP A 50 -4.39 12.12 -9.22
C ASP A 50 -5.33 11.28 -10.10
N VAL A 51 -5.61 10.04 -9.70
CA VAL A 51 -6.52 9.11 -10.38
C VAL A 51 -7.88 9.15 -9.70
N GLU A 52 -8.90 9.56 -10.44
CA GLU A 52 -10.28 9.53 -9.94
C GLU A 52 -10.84 8.11 -9.95
N VAL A 53 -11.40 7.71 -8.81
CA VAL A 53 -12.10 6.43 -8.59
C VAL A 53 -13.46 6.73 -7.96
N ALA A 54 -14.53 6.30 -8.61
CA ALA A 54 -15.87 6.36 -8.03
C ALA A 54 -16.01 5.24 -7.00
N SER A 55 -15.79 5.56 -5.72
CA SER A 55 -15.76 4.61 -4.62
C SER A 55 -16.84 4.90 -3.57
N LEU A 56 -17.17 3.90 -2.74
CA LEU A 56 -18.10 4.04 -1.62
C LEU A 56 -17.49 4.88 -0.48
N ASP A 57 -16.18 4.68 -0.26
CA ASP A 57 -15.38 5.46 0.68
C ASP A 57 -13.95 5.64 0.15
N SER A 58 -13.22 6.60 0.69
CA SER A 58 -11.81 6.83 0.34
C SER A 58 -11.02 7.47 1.47
N ASP A 59 -9.77 7.05 1.62
CA ASP A 59 -8.77 7.69 2.47
C ASP A 59 -7.63 8.25 1.60
N THR A 60 -7.22 9.49 1.83
CA THR A 60 -6.34 10.27 0.93
C THR A 60 -5.11 10.79 1.67
N ASN A 61 -4.17 11.39 0.94
CA ASN A 61 -2.92 11.94 1.49
C ASN A 61 -1.96 10.89 2.05
N TRP A 62 -1.99 9.68 1.49
CA TRP A 62 -1.03 8.62 1.85
C TRP A 62 0.30 8.81 1.14
N ARG A 63 1.38 8.38 1.80
CA ARG A 63 2.73 8.30 1.22
C ARG A 63 3.30 6.92 1.46
N ALA A 64 3.68 6.28 0.36
CA ALA A 64 4.21 4.93 0.41
C ALA A 64 5.73 4.94 0.71
N LEU A 65 6.11 4.06 1.63
CA LEU A 65 7.49 3.74 1.99
C LEU A 65 7.82 2.34 1.49
N GLU A 66 8.71 2.22 0.52
CA GLU A 66 9.18 0.94 -0.04
C GLU A 66 10.39 0.42 0.74
N ILE A 67 10.38 -0.85 1.15
CA ILE A 67 11.57 -1.45 1.74
C ILE A 67 12.62 -1.72 0.66
N ILE A 68 13.84 -1.21 0.85
CA ILE A 68 14.97 -1.40 -0.06
C ILE A 68 15.92 -2.46 0.51
N GLY A 69 16.21 -3.48 -0.29
CA GLY A 69 17.25 -4.47 -0.03
C GLY A 69 16.98 -5.81 -0.70
N PRO A 70 17.92 -6.77 -0.63
CA PRO A 70 17.62 -8.15 -1.00
C PRO A 70 16.66 -8.73 0.05
N PHE A 71 15.38 -8.82 -0.32
CA PHE A 71 14.37 -9.45 0.53
C PHE A 71 14.41 -10.96 0.30
N HIS A 72 14.92 -11.70 1.28
CA HIS A 72 14.65 -13.13 1.32
C HIS A 72 13.30 -13.31 2.03
N LEU A 73 12.32 -13.94 1.37
CA LEU A 73 11.01 -14.28 1.92
C LEU A 73 11.06 -15.01 3.28
N SER A 74 12.22 -15.55 3.66
CA SER A 74 12.49 -16.21 4.94
C SER A 74 12.77 -15.26 6.12
N MET A 75 12.84 -13.95 5.91
CA MET A 75 13.13 -13.01 6.99
C MET A 75 11.92 -12.81 7.92
N VAL A 76 12.06 -13.23 9.18
CA VAL A 76 11.00 -13.12 10.19
C VAL A 76 11.15 -11.83 11.00
N GLY A 77 10.03 -11.15 11.24
CA GLY A 77 9.93 -10.05 12.20
C GLY A 77 10.27 -8.65 11.67
N ILE A 78 10.58 -8.49 10.37
CA ILE A 78 10.82 -7.17 9.76
C ILE A 78 9.59 -6.26 9.93
N MET A 79 8.40 -6.76 9.58
CA MET A 79 7.15 -6.01 9.72
C MET A 79 6.88 -5.55 11.14
N ALA A 80 7.09 -6.44 12.12
CA ALA A 80 6.89 -6.12 13.52
C ALA A 80 7.84 -5.02 14.00
N GLN A 81 9.11 -5.04 13.54
CA GLN A 81 10.10 -4.03 13.89
C GLN A 81 9.75 -2.66 13.30
N ILE A 82 9.41 -2.61 12.01
CA ILE A 82 9.03 -1.35 11.34
C ILE A 82 7.73 -0.80 11.95
N GLY A 83 6.72 -1.66 12.12
CA GLY A 83 5.46 -1.30 12.77
C GLY A 83 5.65 -0.76 14.19
N ALA A 84 6.54 -1.35 15.00
CA ALA A 84 6.83 -0.85 16.34
C ALA A 84 7.45 0.56 16.34
N VAL A 85 8.33 0.86 15.38
CA VAL A 85 8.94 2.20 15.23
C VAL A 85 7.89 3.23 14.82
N LEU A 86 7.07 2.91 13.81
CA LEU A 86 6.02 3.80 13.31
C LEU A 86 4.92 4.04 14.34
N ALA A 87 4.51 2.99 15.07
CA ALA A 87 3.55 3.12 16.18
C ALA A 87 4.07 4.03 17.29
N LYS A 88 5.36 3.92 17.67
CA LYS A 88 5.98 4.81 18.65
C LYS A 88 5.99 6.28 18.17
N ALA A 89 6.11 6.49 16.87
CA ALA A 89 6.01 7.80 16.24
C ALA A 89 4.56 8.27 16.01
N LYS A 90 3.54 7.47 16.37
CA LYS A 90 2.11 7.72 16.12
C LYS A 90 1.78 7.90 14.64
N VAL A 91 2.47 7.16 13.78
CA VAL A 91 2.21 7.11 12.34
C VAL A 91 1.30 5.92 12.07
N SER A 92 0.13 6.17 11.49
CA SER A 92 -0.75 5.12 10.97
C SER A 92 -0.08 4.44 9.78
N ILE A 93 -0.30 3.14 9.61
CA ILE A 93 0.31 2.36 8.53
C ILE A 93 -0.75 1.59 7.76
N PHE A 94 -0.54 1.47 6.46
CA PHE A 94 -1.31 0.60 5.58
C PHE A 94 -0.31 -0.22 4.78
N VAL A 95 -0.30 -1.54 4.97
CA VAL A 95 0.76 -2.38 4.41
C VAL A 95 0.29 -3.10 3.16
N VAL A 96 1.08 -3.00 2.09
CA VAL A 96 0.87 -3.81 0.88
C VAL A 96 2.14 -4.57 0.54
N SER A 97 2.01 -5.89 0.47
CA SER A 97 3.11 -6.78 0.09
C SER A 97 3.06 -7.10 -1.41
N THR A 98 4.24 -7.19 -2.01
CA THR A 98 4.45 -7.79 -3.33
C THR A 98 5.33 -9.02 -3.18
N PHE A 99 5.69 -9.67 -4.29
CA PHE A 99 6.65 -10.77 -4.25
C PHE A 99 8.06 -10.31 -3.84
N ASP A 100 8.48 -9.12 -4.26
CA ASP A 100 9.86 -8.65 -4.11
C ASP A 100 10.08 -7.74 -2.90
N THR A 101 9.05 -6.98 -2.52
CA THR A 101 9.13 -5.98 -1.44
C THR A 101 7.77 -5.69 -0.84
N ASP A 102 7.78 -4.89 0.21
CA ASP A 102 6.62 -4.42 0.92
C ASP A 102 6.59 -2.89 0.97
N PHE A 103 5.38 -2.36 1.01
CA PHE A 103 5.07 -0.95 1.12
C PHE A 103 4.34 -0.68 2.44
N PHE A 104 4.69 0.42 3.10
CA PHE A 104 3.98 0.99 4.27
C PHE A 104 3.38 2.34 3.94
#